data_AF-A0A7W1GMX4-F1
#
_entry.id   AF-A0A7W1GMX4-F1
#
_cell.length_a   1.000
_cell.length_b   1.000
_cell.length_c   1.000
_cell.angle_alpha   90.00
_cell.angle_beta   90.00
_cell.angle_gamma   90.00
#
_symmetry.space_group_name_H-M   'P 1'
#
loop_
_entity.id
_entity.type
_entity.pdbx_description
1 polymer ?
#
loop_
_entity_poly.entity_id
_entity_poly.type
_entity_poly.pdbx_seq_one_letter_code
_entity_poly.pdbx_strand_id
1 'polypeptide(L)'
;MASLVLLSAGVAAAESQTVEGTGDIDRMVASNGQNAVTAKVFGMAPPCDTHYLWVTVNWRGADLYRAEAGCYPGGIWAKGLYYHDSADDQNPDQVNCDGFVFRWDGERQLFKVVIPRSCLDNAPNRIRVAAEGHVYSSTTGSEAGPTRLLARG
;
A
#
# COMPACT_ATOMS: atom_id res chain seq x y z
N MET A 1 29.09 35.89 -25.17
CA MET A 1 28.60 35.82 -23.77
C MET A 1 27.59 34.69 -23.72
N ALA A 2 27.89 33.62 -22.99
CA ALA A 2 27.05 32.42 -22.95
C ALA A 2 25.99 32.57 -21.84
N SER A 3 24.72 32.58 -22.22
CA SER A 3 23.59 32.54 -21.28
C SER A 3 23.51 31.15 -20.67
N LEU A 4 23.79 31.05 -19.36
CA LEU A 4 23.50 29.86 -18.57
C LEU A 4 21.97 29.73 -18.45
N VAL A 5 21.39 28.78 -19.18
CA VAL A 5 20.01 28.35 -18.97
C VAL A 5 20.00 27.48 -17.71
N LEU A 6 19.59 28.06 -16.58
CA LEU A 6 19.26 27.33 -15.36
C LEU A 6 18.00 26.51 -15.63
N LEU A 7 18.15 25.26 -16.09
CA LEU A 7 17.09 24.26 -16.05
C LEU A 7 16.82 23.94 -14.58
N SER A 8 15.84 24.62 -13.99
CA SER A 8 15.21 24.21 -12.75
C SER A 8 14.48 22.90 -13.00
N ALA A 9 15.21 21.78 -12.89
CA ALA A 9 14.62 20.46 -12.79
C ALA A 9 13.82 20.43 -11.48
N GLY A 10 12.53 20.77 -11.57
CA GLY A 10 11.60 20.60 -10.47
C GLY A 10 11.57 19.11 -10.15
N VAL A 11 12.12 18.74 -9.00
CA VAL A 11 11.85 17.44 -8.38
C VAL A 11 10.33 17.35 -8.24
N ALA A 12 9.71 16.50 -9.07
CA ALA A 12 8.28 16.26 -8.97
C ALA A 12 8.01 15.76 -7.55
N ALA A 13 7.20 16.48 -6.79
CA ALA A 13 6.86 16.01 -5.46
C ALA A 13 5.96 14.78 -5.59
N ALA A 14 6.28 13.72 -4.86
CA ALA A 14 5.46 12.51 -4.79
C ALA A 14 4.00 12.87 -4.51
N GLU A 15 3.06 12.45 -5.37
CA GLU A 15 1.66 12.68 -5.05
C GLU A 15 1.25 11.79 -3.89
N SER A 16 0.59 12.41 -2.91
CA SER A 16 0.01 11.72 -1.78
C SER A 16 -1.45 12.11 -1.60
N GLN A 17 -2.19 11.23 -0.95
CA GLN A 17 -3.58 11.46 -0.59
C GLN A 17 -3.88 10.81 0.76
N THR A 18 -4.73 11.47 1.54
CA THR A 18 -5.42 10.86 2.67
C THR A 18 -6.86 10.52 2.25
N VAL A 19 -7.31 9.32 2.56
CA VAL A 19 -8.70 8.87 2.37
C VAL A 19 -9.23 8.39 3.71
N GLU A 20 -10.47 8.77 4.01
CA GLU A 20 -11.20 8.21 5.16
C GLU A 20 -11.53 6.74 4.89
N GLY A 21 -11.56 5.94 5.95
CA GLY A 21 -11.94 4.54 5.91
C GLY A 21 -13.33 4.28 6.46
N THR A 22 -13.69 3.01 6.51
CA THR A 22 -14.91 2.47 7.09
C THR A 22 -14.58 1.32 8.05
N GLY A 23 -15.46 1.02 9.00
CA GLY A 23 -15.27 -0.09 9.94
C GLY A 23 -14.05 0.12 10.86
N ASP A 24 -13.17 -0.87 10.94
CA ASP A 24 -11.92 -0.85 11.72
C ASP A 24 -10.80 0.01 11.09
N ILE A 25 -10.92 0.44 9.83
CA ILE A 25 -9.95 1.38 9.24
C ILE A 25 -10.50 2.80 9.39
N ASP A 26 -9.84 3.62 10.18
CA ASP A 26 -10.21 5.03 10.33
C ASP A 26 -9.88 5.84 9.07
N ARG A 27 -8.65 5.66 8.57
CA ARG A 27 -8.13 6.37 7.40
C ARG A 27 -6.87 5.72 6.86
N MET A 28 -6.55 6.05 5.61
CA MET A 28 -5.30 5.68 4.97
C MET A 28 -4.62 6.91 4.37
N VAL A 29 -3.31 7.01 4.54
CA VAL A 29 -2.45 7.94 3.80
C VAL A 29 -1.59 7.16 2.83
N ALA A 30 -1.73 7.41 1.53
CA ALA A 30 -0.94 6.76 0.49
C ALA A 30 -0.13 7.78 -0.32
N SER A 31 1.05 7.36 -0.79
CA SER A 31 1.96 8.18 -1.60
C SER A 31 2.62 7.34 -2.69
N ASN A 32 2.71 7.89 -3.90
CA ASN A 32 3.46 7.30 -5.01
C ASN A 32 4.79 8.05 -5.19
N GLY A 33 5.80 7.68 -4.40
CA GLY A 33 7.11 8.31 -4.46
C GLY A 33 8.04 7.70 -5.50
N GLN A 34 9.13 8.42 -5.79
CA GLN A 34 10.09 8.05 -6.82
C GLN A 34 10.68 6.67 -6.59
N ASN A 35 10.96 6.33 -5.35
CA ASN A 35 11.65 5.08 -4.98
C ASN A 35 10.71 4.04 -4.39
N ALA A 36 9.55 4.43 -3.85
CA ALA A 36 8.62 3.51 -3.23
C ALA A 36 7.19 4.05 -3.23
N VAL A 37 6.24 3.13 -3.31
CA VAL A 37 4.85 3.37 -2.90
C VAL A 37 4.76 3.15 -1.40
N THR A 38 4.15 4.09 -0.68
CA THR A 38 3.96 3.95 0.77
C THR A 38 2.50 4.10 1.14
N ALA A 39 2.00 3.26 2.03
CA ALA A 39 0.71 3.42 2.68
C ALA A 39 0.88 3.40 4.20
N LYS A 40 0.11 4.24 4.90
CA LYS A 40 -0.07 4.23 6.35
C LYS A 40 -1.54 4.04 6.63
N VAL A 41 -1.91 2.95 7.30
CA VAL A 41 -3.29 2.59 7.62
C VAL A 41 -3.50 2.76 9.11
N PHE A 42 -4.51 3.54 9.50
CA PHE A 42 -4.86 3.88 10.88
C PHE A 42 -6.19 3.22 11.28
N GLY A 43 -6.45 3.11 12.59
CA GLY A 43 -7.66 2.52 13.15
C GLY A 43 -7.57 1.02 13.43
N MET A 44 -6.69 0.32 12.71
CA MET A 44 -6.49 -1.12 12.88
C MET A 44 -5.87 -1.47 14.23
N ALA A 45 -6.24 -2.64 14.76
CA ALA A 45 -5.63 -3.23 15.94
C ALA A 45 -4.17 -3.69 15.68
N PRO A 46 -3.38 -4.00 16.72
CA PRO A 46 -2.03 -4.55 16.56
C PRO A 46 -1.99 -5.91 15.82
N PRO A 47 -0.80 -6.37 15.39
CA PRO A 47 -0.63 -7.69 14.79
C PRO A 47 -1.25 -8.80 15.65
N CYS A 48 -1.99 -9.69 15.00
CA CYS A 48 -2.72 -10.81 15.61
C CYS A 48 -3.94 -10.48 16.49
N ASP A 49 -4.20 -9.20 16.78
CA ASP A 49 -5.57 -8.74 17.08
C ASP A 49 -6.31 -8.42 15.77
N THR A 50 -5.57 -7.94 14.77
CA THR A 50 -5.99 -7.92 13.36
C THR A 50 -5.97 -9.34 12.77
N HIS A 51 -7.07 -9.71 12.11
CA HIS A 51 -7.17 -10.96 11.37
C HIS A 51 -6.38 -10.88 10.07
N TYR A 52 -6.67 -9.88 9.23
CA TYR A 52 -5.92 -9.59 8.01
C TYR A 52 -5.92 -8.09 7.67
N LEU A 53 -4.93 -7.68 6.88
CA LEU A 53 -4.85 -6.36 6.26
C LEU A 53 -4.15 -6.49 4.90
N TRP A 54 -4.80 -5.97 3.86
CA TRP A 54 -4.30 -5.91 2.50
C TRP A 54 -4.15 -4.45 2.07
N VAL A 55 -3.04 -4.14 1.41
CA VAL A 55 -2.84 -2.87 0.72
C VAL A 55 -2.64 -3.17 -0.75
N THR A 56 -3.57 -2.70 -1.58
CA THR A 56 -3.60 -2.96 -3.01
C THR A 56 -3.13 -1.74 -3.78
N VAL A 57 -2.13 -1.91 -4.64
CA VAL A 57 -1.72 -0.96 -5.66
C VAL A 57 -2.33 -1.41 -6.98
N ASN A 58 -3.24 -0.62 -7.56
CA ASN A 58 -3.89 -0.97 -8.82
C ASN A 58 -3.77 0.15 -9.86
N TRP A 59 -3.84 -0.25 -11.12
CA TRP A 59 -3.94 0.65 -12.26
C TRP A 59 -4.85 0.00 -13.29
N ARG A 60 -5.91 0.70 -13.71
CA ARG A 60 -6.84 0.27 -14.76
C ARG A 60 -7.21 -1.24 -14.75
N GLY A 61 -8.13 -1.61 -13.87
CA GLY A 61 -9.11 -2.68 -14.11
C GLY A 61 -8.69 -4.14 -13.91
N ALA A 62 -7.40 -4.50 -13.88
CA ALA A 62 -7.01 -5.91 -13.72
C ALA A 62 -5.73 -6.10 -12.90
N ASP A 63 -4.64 -5.45 -13.28
CA ASP A 63 -3.34 -5.73 -12.67
C ASP A 63 -3.20 -5.02 -11.31
N LEU A 64 -2.80 -5.79 -10.30
CA LEU A 64 -2.61 -5.24 -8.97
C LEU A 64 -1.49 -5.95 -8.20
N TYR A 65 -0.66 -5.14 -7.56
CA TYR A 65 0.24 -5.62 -6.52
C TYR A 65 -0.49 -5.52 -5.19
N ARG A 66 -0.56 -6.62 -4.44
CA ARG A 66 -1.18 -6.68 -3.14
C ARG A 66 -0.14 -7.02 -2.09
N ALA A 67 0.07 -6.09 -1.16
CA ALA A 67 0.79 -6.36 0.07
C ALA A 67 -0.22 -6.96 1.05
N GLU A 68 -0.03 -8.21 1.42
CA GLU A 68 -0.90 -8.93 2.34
C GLU A 68 -0.21 -9.15 3.67
N ALA A 69 -0.97 -9.05 4.76
CA ALA A 69 -0.55 -9.53 6.05
C ALA A 69 -1.74 -10.08 6.84
N GLY A 70 -1.49 -11.08 7.68
CA GLY A 70 -2.53 -11.73 8.47
C GLY A 70 -1.98 -12.58 9.60
N CYS A 71 -2.85 -12.92 10.55
CA CYS A 71 -2.50 -13.79 11.65
C CYS A 71 -2.82 -15.26 11.32
N TYR A 72 -1.78 -16.10 11.35
CA TYR A 72 -1.87 -17.53 11.07
C TYR A 72 -1.96 -18.35 12.37
N PRO A 73 -2.41 -19.62 12.29
CA PRO A 73 -2.44 -20.52 13.44
C PRO A 73 -1.11 -20.50 14.23
N GLY A 74 -1.21 -20.34 15.54
CA GLY A 74 -0.06 -20.14 16.42
C GLY A 74 0.30 -18.68 16.71
N GLY A 75 -0.51 -17.71 16.28
CA GLY A 75 -0.30 -16.29 16.61
C GLY A 75 0.83 -15.65 15.80
N ILE A 76 1.07 -16.15 14.59
CA ILE A 76 2.17 -15.70 13.73
C ILE A 76 1.63 -14.68 12.74
N TRP A 77 2.11 -13.44 12.84
CA TRP A 77 1.84 -12.40 11.85
C TRP A 77 2.74 -12.59 10.63
N ALA A 78 2.19 -13.16 9.56
CA ALA A 78 2.91 -13.32 8.30
C ALA A 78 2.53 -12.21 7.32
N LYS A 79 3.40 -11.98 6.35
CA LYS A 79 3.27 -10.93 5.35
C LYS A 79 3.89 -11.35 4.03
N GLY A 80 3.36 -10.83 2.94
CA GLY A 80 3.88 -11.04 1.61
C GLY A 80 3.52 -9.90 0.68
N LEU A 81 4.22 -9.84 -0.45
CA LEU A 81 3.85 -9.01 -1.58
C LEU A 81 3.55 -9.96 -2.73
N TYR A 82 2.42 -9.75 -3.38
CA TYR A 82 1.91 -10.61 -4.43
C TYR A 82 1.54 -9.76 -5.65
N TYR A 83 1.74 -10.32 -6.82
CA TYR A 83 1.30 -9.75 -8.08
C TYR A 83 0.16 -10.61 -8.62
N HIS A 84 -0.93 -9.95 -9.00
CA HIS A 84 -2.10 -10.57 -9.59
C HIS A 84 -2.25 -10.03 -11.01
N ASP A 85 -2.34 -10.93 -11.99
CA ASP A 85 -2.63 -10.58 -13.39
C ASP A 85 -4.08 -10.13 -13.60
N SER A 86 -4.97 -10.40 -12.62
CA SER A 86 -6.34 -9.90 -12.61
C SER A 86 -6.89 -9.84 -11.18
N ALA A 87 -7.97 -9.09 -10.98
CA ALA A 87 -8.62 -9.01 -9.67
C ALA A 87 -9.15 -10.36 -9.15
N ASP A 88 -9.49 -11.28 -10.06
CA ASP A 88 -10.03 -12.60 -9.77
C ASP A 88 -8.96 -13.70 -9.75
N ASP A 89 -7.68 -13.33 -9.84
CA ASP A 89 -6.57 -14.28 -9.82
C ASP A 89 -6.45 -14.96 -8.45
N GLN A 90 -6.72 -16.27 -8.43
CA GLN A 90 -6.69 -17.12 -7.24
C GLN A 90 -5.29 -17.69 -6.95
N ASN A 91 -4.35 -17.58 -7.88
CA ASN A 91 -2.99 -18.12 -7.74
C ASN A 91 -1.95 -17.02 -8.01
N PRO A 92 -1.91 -15.97 -7.16
CA PRO A 92 -1.01 -14.86 -7.42
C PRO A 92 0.46 -15.24 -7.24
N ASP A 93 1.31 -14.59 -8.02
CA ASP A 93 2.74 -14.77 -7.94
C ASP A 93 3.32 -14.00 -6.76
N GLN A 94 4.02 -14.70 -5.87
CA GLN A 94 4.75 -14.05 -4.79
C GLN A 94 5.93 -13.24 -5.35
N VAL A 95 5.96 -11.95 -5.00
CA VAL A 95 7.03 -11.04 -5.39
C VAL A 95 8.10 -11.04 -4.30
N ASN A 96 9.27 -11.59 -4.61
CA ASN A 96 10.43 -11.43 -3.74
C ASN A 96 10.99 -10.02 -3.88
N CYS A 97 10.84 -9.21 -2.84
CA CYS A 97 11.11 -7.77 -2.90
C CYS A 97 12.01 -7.31 -1.75
N ASP A 98 13.28 -7.07 -2.06
CA ASP A 98 14.22 -6.49 -1.12
C ASP A 98 13.79 -5.08 -0.71
N GLY A 99 13.70 -4.85 0.61
CA GLY A 99 13.24 -3.58 1.17
C GLY A 99 11.71 -3.42 1.24
N PHE A 100 10.94 -4.46 0.89
CA PHE A 100 9.52 -4.50 1.24
C PHE A 100 9.33 -4.42 2.75
N VAL A 101 8.46 -3.51 3.19
CA VAL A 101 8.11 -3.36 4.59
C VAL A 101 6.60 -3.45 4.72
N PHE A 102 6.15 -4.37 5.56
CA PHE A 102 4.81 -4.35 6.14
C PHE A 102 5.01 -4.55 7.64
N ARG A 103 4.74 -3.51 8.44
CA ARG A 103 4.93 -3.58 9.90
C ARG A 103 3.95 -2.70 10.65
N TRP A 104 3.64 -3.12 11.87
CA TRP A 104 3.01 -2.26 12.87
C TRP A 104 3.99 -1.22 13.41
N ASP A 105 3.49 -0.03 13.67
CA ASP A 105 4.18 1.05 14.37
C ASP A 105 3.36 1.39 15.61
N GLY A 106 3.75 0.80 16.75
CA GLY A 106 2.96 0.90 17.99
C GLY A 106 2.96 2.27 18.64
N GLU A 107 3.98 3.11 18.37
CA GLU A 107 4.02 4.49 18.85
C GLU A 107 2.96 5.34 18.14
N ARG A 108 2.79 5.12 16.83
CA ARG A 108 1.88 5.90 15.98
C ARG A 108 0.54 5.21 15.75
N GLN A 109 0.36 4.01 16.30
CA GLN A 109 -0.81 3.15 16.13
C GLN A 109 -1.25 3.03 14.66
N LEU A 110 -0.33 2.60 13.81
CA LEU A 110 -0.60 2.41 12.38
C LEU A 110 0.15 1.22 11.80
N PHE A 111 -0.39 0.65 10.72
CA PHE A 111 0.40 -0.20 9.83
C PHE A 111 1.10 0.65 8.78
N LYS A 112 2.41 0.44 8.63
CA LYS A 112 3.22 1.03 7.58
C LYS A 112 3.53 -0.02 6.53
N VAL A 113 3.15 0.28 5.29
CA VAL A 113 3.47 -0.49 4.10
C VAL A 113 4.39 0.33 3.20
N VAL A 114 5.50 -0.25 2.77
CA VAL A 114 6.46 0.32 1.82
C VAL A 114 6.76 -0.73 0.77
N ILE A 115 6.44 -0.42 -0.48
CA ILE A 115 6.75 -1.26 -1.62
C ILE A 115 7.73 -0.50 -2.52
N PRO A 116 9.02 -0.90 -2.55
CA PRO A 116 10.00 -0.35 -3.47
C PRO A 116 9.50 -0.38 -4.92
N ARG A 117 9.76 0.68 -5.68
CA ARG A 117 9.36 0.75 -7.10
C ARG A 117 10.07 -0.28 -7.96
N SER A 118 11.25 -0.76 -7.54
CA SER A 118 11.98 -1.86 -8.16
C SER A 118 11.28 -3.23 -8.04
N CYS A 119 10.19 -3.32 -7.26
CA CYS A 119 9.38 -4.53 -7.14
C CYS A 119 8.02 -4.38 -7.82
N LEU A 120 7.80 -3.23 -8.47
CA LEU A 120 6.56 -2.85 -9.12
C LEU A 120 6.81 -2.67 -10.62
N ASP A 121 7.53 -3.60 -11.24
CA ASP A 121 8.03 -3.50 -12.61
C ASP A 121 6.89 -3.33 -13.63
N ASN A 122 5.73 -3.91 -13.35
CA ASN A 122 4.53 -3.80 -14.20
C ASN A 122 3.69 -2.55 -13.89
N ALA A 123 3.97 -1.83 -12.79
CA ALA A 123 3.14 -0.71 -12.36
C ALA A 123 3.51 0.59 -13.10
N PRO A 124 2.53 1.29 -13.70
CA PRO A 124 2.78 2.55 -14.38
C PRO A 124 3.16 3.68 -13.40
N ASN A 125 3.47 4.86 -13.96
CA ASN A 125 3.74 6.06 -13.17
C ASN A 125 2.52 6.62 -12.43
N ARG A 126 1.29 6.22 -12.79
CA ARG A 126 0.07 6.66 -12.11
C ARG A 126 -0.71 5.47 -11.60
N ILE A 127 -0.89 5.39 -10.29
CA ILE A 127 -1.52 4.26 -9.61
C ILE A 127 -2.60 4.74 -8.66
N ARG A 128 -3.48 3.85 -8.24
CA ARG A 128 -4.32 4.04 -7.06
C ARG A 128 -3.89 3.06 -5.99
N VAL A 129 -4.16 3.42 -4.75
CA VAL A 129 -3.90 2.60 -3.58
C VAL A 129 -5.20 2.47 -2.79
N ALA A 130 -5.49 1.25 -2.34
CA ALA A 130 -6.62 0.95 -1.46
C ALA A 130 -6.13 0.04 -0.32
N ALA A 131 -6.88 0.02 0.78
CA ALA A 131 -6.68 -0.93 1.85
C ALA A 131 -7.99 -1.62 2.22
N GLU A 132 -7.90 -2.89 2.58
CA GLU A 132 -8.98 -3.69 3.15
C GLU A 132 -8.44 -4.45 4.35
N GLY A 133 -9.16 -4.54 5.44
CA GLY A 133 -8.74 -5.31 6.61
C GLY A 133 -9.89 -5.68 7.52
N HIS A 134 -9.59 -6.54 8.50
CA HIS A 134 -10.55 -7.00 9.49
C HIS A 134 -9.85 -7.25 10.83
N VAL A 135 -10.46 -6.79 11.92
CA VAL A 135 -10.06 -7.08 13.29
C VAL A 135 -10.93 -8.21 13.86
N TYR A 136 -10.35 -9.16 14.61
CA TYR A 136 -11.10 -10.32 15.11
C TYR A 136 -12.32 -9.95 15.97
N SER A 137 -12.25 -8.85 16.71
CA SER A 137 -13.37 -8.36 17.53
C SER A 137 -14.48 -7.66 16.76
N SER A 138 -14.28 -7.43 15.45
CA SER A 138 -15.21 -6.69 14.61
C SER A 138 -16.19 -7.61 13.90
N THR A 139 -17.45 -7.19 13.80
CA THR A 139 -18.50 -7.89 13.06
C THR A 139 -18.57 -7.47 11.59
N THR A 140 -17.79 -6.47 11.18
CA THR A 140 -17.74 -5.96 9.81
C THR A 140 -16.29 -5.80 9.37
N GLY A 141 -15.98 -6.16 8.13
CA GLY A 141 -14.71 -5.79 7.50
C GLY A 141 -14.59 -4.27 7.36
N SER A 142 -13.42 -3.82 6.92
CA SER A 142 -13.08 -2.42 6.81
C SER A 142 -12.27 -2.11 5.58
N GLU A 143 -12.51 -0.93 5.02
CA GLU A 143 -11.89 -0.50 3.76
C GLU A 143 -11.48 0.97 3.82
N ALA A 144 -10.44 1.34 3.09
CA ALA A 144 -10.11 2.73 2.81
C ALA A 144 -9.61 2.90 1.38
N GLY A 145 -10.15 3.91 0.69
CA GLY A 145 -9.86 4.18 -0.72
C GLY A 145 -10.94 3.63 -1.67
N PRO A 146 -10.62 3.48 -2.98
CA PRO A 146 -9.32 3.74 -3.58
C PRO A 146 -8.96 5.23 -3.58
N THR A 147 -7.67 5.54 -3.54
CA THR A 147 -7.19 6.89 -3.85
C THR A 147 -7.54 7.30 -5.29
N ARG A 148 -7.44 8.60 -5.58
CA ARG A 148 -7.31 9.11 -6.95
C ARG A 148 -6.03 8.56 -7.57
N LEU A 149 -5.90 8.67 -8.90
CA LEU A 149 -4.63 8.38 -9.55
C LEU A 149 -3.53 9.29 -9.01
N LEU A 150 -2.56 8.71 -8.31
CA LEU A 150 -1.38 9.35 -7.76
C LEU A 150 -0.24 9.24 -8.78
N ALA A 151 0.21 10.38 -9.29
CA ALA A 151 1.40 10.47 -10.11
C ALA A 151 2.67 10.23 -9.27
N ARG A 152 3.61 9.49 -9.86
CA ARG A 152 4.95 9.32 -9.34
C ARG A 152 5.64 10.68 -9.31
N GLY A 153 6.23 11.03 -8.19
CA GLY A 153 7.14 12.17 -8.06
C GLY A 153 8.49 11.72 -7.54
#